data_AF-A0A378VVT2-F1
#
_entry.id   AF-A0A378VVT2-F1
#
_cell.length_a   1.000
_cell.length_b   1.000
_cell.length_c   1.000
_cell.angle_alpha   90.00
_cell.angle_beta   90.00
_cell.angle_gamma   90.00
#
_symmetry.space_group_name_H-M   'P 1'
#
loop_
_entity.id
_entity.type
_entity.pdbx_description
1 polymer ?
#
loop_
_entity_poly.entity_id
_entity_poly.type
_entity_poly.pdbx_seq_one_letter_code
_entity_poly.pdbx_strand_id
1 'polypeptide(L)'
;MSTDDLFKGKKVVVFSLPGAFTPTCSSSHLPRYNELFGAFKENGVDAICCVSVNDTFVMNAWAAEEESDNIYMIPDGNGEFTEGMGMLVGKEDLGFGKRSWRYSMLVNDGVVEKCSSNLKNRAILSKYPMQILC
;
A
#
# COMPACT_ATOMS: atom_id res chain seq x y z
N MET A 1 -5.20 14.07 1.45
CA MET A 1 -6.00 13.32 0.45
C MET A 1 -6.88 12.31 1.19
N SER A 2 -8.07 11.98 0.70
CA SER A 2 -8.97 11.00 1.32
C SER A 2 -8.92 9.63 0.63
N THR A 3 -9.51 8.60 1.23
CA THR A 3 -9.66 7.28 0.60
C THR A 3 -10.49 7.34 -0.68
N ASP A 4 -11.56 8.15 -0.67
CA ASP A 4 -12.40 8.35 -1.85
C ASP A 4 -11.62 9.00 -3.00
N ASP A 5 -10.72 9.95 -2.71
CA ASP A 5 -9.86 10.57 -3.72
C ASP A 5 -8.97 9.54 -4.42
N LEU A 6 -8.56 8.47 -3.72
CA LEU A 6 -7.75 7.40 -4.29
C LEU A 6 -8.56 6.39 -5.10
N PHE A 7 -9.74 5.96 -4.61
CA PHE A 7 -10.41 4.78 -5.18
C PHE A 7 -11.73 5.02 -5.89
N LYS A 8 -12.44 6.13 -5.62
CA LYS A 8 -13.78 6.34 -6.18
C LYS A 8 -13.67 6.55 -7.69
N GLY A 9 -14.39 5.72 -8.46
CA GLY A 9 -14.37 5.71 -9.92
C GLY A 9 -13.02 5.37 -10.53
N LYS A 10 -12.10 4.76 -9.78
CA LYS A 10 -10.73 4.44 -10.21
C LYS A 10 -10.44 2.95 -10.08
N LYS A 11 -9.63 2.42 -10.99
CA LYS A 11 -8.97 1.13 -10.86
C LYS A 11 -7.57 1.33 -10.29
N VAL A 12 -7.31 0.82 -9.10
CA VAL A 12 -6.08 1.07 -8.35
C VAL A 12 -5.41 -0.25 -8.00
N VAL A 13 -4.10 -0.32 -8.22
CA VAL A 13 -3.28 -1.39 -7.66
C VAL A 13 -2.77 -0.93 -6.30
N VAL A 14 -2.98 -1.75 -5.27
CA VAL A 14 -2.42 -1.51 -3.95
C VAL A 14 -1.48 -2.65 -3.62
N PHE A 15 -0.31 -2.34 -3.09
CA PHE A 15 0.59 -3.34 -2.52
C PHE A 15 1.07 -2.87 -1.15
N SER A 16 1.30 -3.84 -0.27
CA SER A 16 1.75 -3.58 1.09
C SER A 16 2.98 -4.41 1.43
N LEU A 17 3.73 -3.90 2.40
CA LEU A 17 5.02 -4.41 2.83
C LEU A 17 5.22 -4.20 4.33
N PRO A 18 6.16 -4.95 4.94
CA PRO A 18 6.44 -4.84 6.37
C PRO A 18 6.97 -3.48 6.83
N GLY A 19 7.76 -2.78 6.03
CA GLY A 19 8.40 -1.54 6.46
C GLY A 19 9.27 -0.89 5.39
N ALA A 20 9.30 0.45 5.40
CA ALA A 20 10.26 1.27 4.66
C ALA A 20 11.72 0.93 5.02
N PHE A 21 12.65 1.15 4.09
CA PHE A 21 14.11 0.88 4.24
C PHE A 21 14.50 -0.58 4.53
N THR A 22 13.59 -1.54 4.38
CA THR A 22 13.91 -2.96 4.60
C THR A 22 14.38 -3.63 3.29
N PRO A 23 15.36 -4.57 3.33
CA PRO A 23 16.12 -4.96 2.14
C PRO A 23 15.28 -5.38 0.92
N THR A 24 14.31 -6.29 1.07
CA THR A 24 13.48 -6.78 -0.04
C THR A 24 12.48 -5.72 -0.53
N CYS A 25 12.05 -4.81 0.35
CA CYS A 25 11.11 -3.76 -0.01
C CYS A 25 11.77 -2.72 -0.92
N SER A 26 13.00 -2.34 -0.58
CA SER A 26 13.84 -1.38 -1.30
C SER A 26 14.50 -1.96 -2.55
N SER A 27 14.98 -3.20 -2.52
CA SER A 27 15.79 -3.70 -3.65
C SER A 27 14.99 -4.18 -4.85
N SER A 28 13.69 -4.44 -4.68
CA SER A 28 12.92 -5.11 -5.74
C SER A 28 11.43 -4.82 -5.73
N HIS A 29 10.77 -4.78 -4.57
CA HIS A 29 9.32 -4.71 -4.56
C HIS A 29 8.80 -3.34 -5.02
N LEU A 30 9.18 -2.25 -4.34
CA LEU A 30 8.76 -0.90 -4.71
C LEU A 30 9.31 -0.48 -6.09
N PRO A 31 10.62 -0.64 -6.40
CA PRO A 31 11.16 -0.25 -7.70
C PRO A 31 10.44 -0.93 -8.87
N ARG A 32 10.11 -2.22 -8.74
CA ARG A 32 9.46 -2.95 -9.82
C ARG A 32 8.05 -2.46 -10.13
N TYR A 33 7.27 -2.05 -9.12
CA TYR A 33 5.98 -1.40 -9.38
C TYR A 33 6.15 -0.04 -10.05
N ASN A 34 7.17 0.73 -9.64
CA ASN A 34 7.48 2.04 -10.22
C ASN A 34 7.85 1.90 -11.71
N GLU A 35 8.75 0.97 -12.04
CA GLU A 35 9.14 0.64 -13.43
C GLU A 35 7.95 0.20 -14.30
N LEU A 36 7.05 -0.61 -13.73
CA LEU A 36 5.91 -1.19 -14.46
C LEU A 36 4.70 -0.27 -14.52
N PHE A 37 4.78 0.96 -13.98
CA PHE A 37 3.65 1.89 -13.95
C PHE A 37 3.02 2.09 -15.34
N GLY A 38 3.83 2.28 -16.37
CA GLY A 38 3.35 2.43 -17.75
C GLY A 38 2.51 1.23 -18.22
N ALA A 39 2.97 0.00 -17.96
CA ALA A 39 2.24 -1.21 -18.32
C ALA A 39 0.91 -1.35 -17.53
N PHE A 40 0.88 -0.94 -16.26
CA PHE A 40 -0.36 -0.87 -15.50
C PHE A 40 -1.33 0.16 -16.09
N LYS A 41 -0.85 1.36 -16.44
CA LYS A 41 -1.65 2.40 -17.11
C LYS A 41 -2.27 1.90 -18.41
N GLU A 42 -1.49 1.21 -19.25
CA GLU A 42 -1.97 0.59 -20.51
C GLU A 42 -3.10 -0.44 -20.28
N ASN A 43 -3.10 -1.09 -19.12
CA ASN A 43 -4.14 -2.04 -18.70
C ASN A 43 -5.31 -1.39 -17.93
N GLY A 44 -5.41 -0.05 -17.98
CA GLY A 44 -6.51 0.70 -17.39
C GLY A 44 -6.43 0.89 -15.88
N VAL A 45 -5.24 0.74 -15.28
CA VAL A 45 -5.01 1.15 -13.88
C VAL A 45 -4.82 2.66 -13.85
N ASP A 46 -5.47 3.33 -12.91
CA ASP A 46 -5.40 4.78 -12.73
C ASP A 46 -4.21 5.18 -11.87
N ALA A 47 -3.93 4.41 -10.82
CA ALA A 47 -2.93 4.68 -9.80
C ALA A 47 -2.36 3.39 -9.19
N ILE A 48 -1.17 3.51 -8.60
CA ILE A 48 -0.56 2.45 -7.78
C ILE A 48 -0.27 3.03 -6.40
N CYS A 49 -0.63 2.30 -5.34
CA CYS A 49 -0.38 2.70 -3.96
C CYS A 49 0.51 1.69 -3.22
N CYS A 50 1.49 2.19 -2.48
CA CYS A 50 2.33 1.43 -1.56
C CYS A 50 1.91 1.74 -0.12
N VAL A 51 1.46 0.73 0.63
CA VAL A 51 1.04 0.90 2.03
C VAL A 51 2.05 0.26 2.97
N SER A 52 2.49 1.01 3.98
CA SER A 52 3.31 0.48 5.06
C SER A 52 2.88 1.04 6.42
N VAL A 53 3.08 0.24 7.48
CA VAL A 53 2.90 0.68 8.86
C VAL A 53 4.14 1.48 9.29
N ASN A 54 4.20 2.71 8.80
CA ASN A 54 5.21 3.73 9.07
C ASN A 54 4.51 5.10 9.05
N ASP A 55 5.06 6.07 9.77
CA ASP A 55 4.60 7.45 9.74
C ASP A 55 4.96 8.16 8.41
N THR A 56 4.36 9.33 8.20
CA THR A 56 4.54 10.10 6.95
C THR A 56 5.97 10.58 6.74
N PHE A 57 6.72 10.90 7.80
CA PHE A 57 8.09 11.40 7.65
C PHE A 57 9.01 10.31 7.11
N VAL A 58 8.88 9.09 7.65
CA VAL A 58 9.61 7.92 7.17
C VAL A 58 9.21 7.56 5.74
N MET A 59 7.91 7.55 5.44
CA MET A 59 7.42 7.20 4.09
C MET A 59 7.87 8.21 3.03
N ASN A 60 7.87 9.52 3.35
CA ASN A 60 8.30 10.58 2.43
C ASN A 60 9.82 10.54 2.18
N ALA A 61 10.62 10.34 3.24
CA ALA A 61 12.06 10.18 3.08
C ALA A 61 12.40 8.95 2.22
N TRP A 62 11.69 7.84 2.45
CA TRP A 62 11.88 6.62 1.68
C TRP A 62 11.45 6.77 0.21
N ALA A 63 10.33 7.46 -0.04
CA ALA A 63 9.88 7.76 -1.40
C ALA A 63 10.94 8.53 -2.21
N ALA A 64 11.60 9.51 -1.56
CA ALA A 64 12.65 10.30 -2.17
C ALA A 64 13.92 9.47 -2.44
N GLU A 65 14.30 8.56 -1.53
CA GLU A 65 15.45 7.67 -1.73
C GLU A 65 15.22 6.65 -2.86
N GLU A 66 13.98 6.17 -3.01
CA GLU A 66 13.61 5.15 -3.99
C GLU A 66 13.15 5.74 -5.34
N GLU A 67 13.13 7.07 -5.47
CA GLU A 67 12.69 7.80 -6.66
C GLU A 67 11.30 7.31 -7.16
N SER A 68 10.38 7.11 -6.21
CA SER A 68 9.10 6.40 -6.45
C SER A 68 8.00 7.30 -7.02
N ASP A 69 8.31 8.16 -7.98
CA ASP A 69 7.43 9.24 -8.48
C ASP A 69 6.06 8.76 -9.02
N ASN A 70 5.98 7.51 -9.48
CA ASN A 70 4.73 6.95 -10.02
C ASN A 70 3.85 6.25 -8.97
N ILE A 71 4.27 6.22 -7.70
CA ILE A 71 3.64 5.45 -6.64
C ILE A 71 3.13 6.38 -5.53
N TYR A 72 1.86 6.25 -5.16
CA TYR A 72 1.34 6.89 -3.97
C TYR A 72 1.80 6.15 -2.72
N MET A 73 2.64 6.80 -1.92
CA MET A 73 3.17 6.25 -0.67
C MET A 73 2.20 6.56 0.47
N ILE A 74 1.60 5.52 1.07
CA ILE A 74 0.54 5.65 2.06
C ILE A 74 1.08 5.30 3.46
N PRO A 75 1.17 6.30 4.37
CA PRO A 75 1.65 6.09 5.73
C PRO A 75 0.52 5.60 6.66
N ASP A 76 0.36 4.28 6.75
CA ASP A 76 -0.57 3.66 7.71
C ASP A 76 0.05 3.60 9.12
N GLY A 77 0.48 4.74 9.65
CA GLY A 77 1.31 4.82 10.87
C GLY A 77 0.67 4.19 12.11
N ASN A 78 -0.66 4.25 12.23
CA ASN A 78 -1.41 3.59 13.30
C ASN A 78 -1.71 2.10 13.02
N GLY A 79 -1.49 1.64 11.79
CA GLY A 79 -1.83 0.28 11.35
C GLY A 79 -3.33 0.02 11.22
N GLU A 80 -4.18 1.05 11.27
CA GLU A 80 -5.65 0.93 11.26
C GLU A 80 -6.16 0.32 9.95
N PHE A 81 -5.61 0.76 8.82
CA PHE A 81 -5.98 0.20 7.53
C PHE A 81 -5.54 -1.26 7.43
N THR A 82 -4.29 -1.52 7.80
CA THR A 82 -3.69 -2.86 7.79
C THR A 82 -4.45 -3.83 8.71
N GLU A 83 -4.90 -3.37 9.88
CA GLU A 83 -5.72 -4.14 10.82
C GLU A 83 -7.11 -4.41 10.25
N GLY A 84 -7.77 -3.40 9.69
CA GLY A 84 -9.08 -3.54 9.05
C GLY A 84 -9.08 -4.54 7.87
N MET A 85 -7.96 -4.59 7.14
CA MET A 85 -7.73 -5.58 6.08
C MET A 85 -7.40 -6.98 6.61
N GLY A 86 -7.22 -7.14 7.93
CA GLY A 86 -6.86 -8.39 8.59
C GLY A 86 -5.41 -8.82 8.32
N MET A 87 -4.56 -7.87 7.93
CA MET A 87 -3.18 -8.07 7.48
C MET A 87 -2.14 -7.59 8.48
N LEU A 88 -2.56 -7.14 9.67
CA LEU A 88 -1.63 -6.72 10.73
C LEU A 88 -1.06 -7.96 11.42
N VAL A 89 0.26 -8.10 11.41
CA VAL A 89 0.99 -9.24 11.98
C VAL A 89 2.09 -8.76 12.92
N GLY A 90 2.42 -9.57 13.93
CA GLY A 90 3.60 -9.36 14.77
C GLY A 90 4.88 -9.66 13.99
N LYS A 91 5.89 -8.81 14.15
CA LYS A 91 7.27 -8.97 13.68
C LYS A 91 8.26 -8.63 14.80
N GLU A 92 7.94 -9.06 16.01
CA GLU A 92 8.72 -8.81 17.23
C GLU A 92 10.10 -9.47 17.16
N ASP A 93 10.23 -10.58 16.44
CA ASP A 93 11.48 -11.28 16.14
C ASP A 93 12.50 -10.40 15.41
N LEU A 94 12.02 -9.39 14.68
CA LEU A 94 12.83 -8.38 13.98
C LEU A 94 12.87 -7.03 14.72
N GLY A 95 12.22 -6.92 15.88
CA GLY A 95 12.13 -5.66 16.63
C GLY A 95 11.21 -4.60 15.99
N PHE A 96 10.31 -5.00 15.08
CA PHE A 96 9.47 -4.05 14.33
C PHE A 96 8.11 -3.79 14.99
N GLY A 97 7.74 -4.59 15.98
CA GLY A 97 6.38 -4.61 16.53
C GLY A 97 5.36 -5.12 15.50
N LYS A 98 4.14 -4.59 15.56
CA LYS A 98 3.08 -4.92 14.59
C LYS A 98 3.33 -4.21 13.25
N ARG A 99 3.26 -4.95 12.14
CA ARG A 99 3.48 -4.45 10.77
C ARG A 99 2.51 -5.09 9.79
N SER A 100 2.44 -4.54 8.59
CA SER A 100 1.67 -5.14 7.52
C SER A 100 2.30 -6.42 6.99
N TRP A 101 1.45 -7.41 6.71
CA TRP A 101 1.79 -8.54 5.88
C TRP A 101 2.05 -8.08 4.44
N ARG A 102 2.88 -8.82 3.71
CA ARG A 102 3.12 -8.53 2.29
C ARG A 102 1.96 -9.05 1.44
N TYR A 103 1.26 -8.16 0.76
CA TYR A 103 0.19 -8.52 -0.16
C TYR A 103 0.06 -7.49 -1.29
N SER A 104 -0.73 -7.84 -2.30
CA SER A 104 -1.16 -6.94 -3.35
C SER A 104 -2.63 -7.18 -3.66
N MET A 105 -3.30 -6.14 -4.14
CA MET A 105 -4.70 -6.21 -4.54
C MET A 105 -5.00 -5.27 -5.70
N LEU A 106 -5.98 -5.68 -6.51
CA LEU A 106 -6.63 -4.85 -7.50
C LEU A 106 -7.94 -4.34 -6.90
N VAL A 107 -8.10 -3.03 -6.88
CA VAL A 107 -9.27 -2.33 -6.36
C VAL A 107 -9.94 -1.63 -7.52
N ASN A 108 -11.26 -1.76 -7.64
CA ASN A 108 -12.05 -1.05 -8.63
C ASN A 108 -13.23 -0.37 -7.93
N ASP A 109 -13.30 0.95 -8.02
CA ASP A 109 -14.32 1.78 -7.36
C ASP A 109 -14.46 1.47 -5.85
N GLY A 110 -13.32 1.39 -5.17
CA GLY A 110 -13.26 1.06 -3.74
C GLY A 110 -13.57 -0.39 -3.37
N VAL A 111 -13.82 -1.28 -4.34
CA VAL A 111 -14.09 -2.70 -4.12
C VAL A 111 -12.87 -3.53 -4.50
N VAL A 112 -12.45 -4.45 -3.63
CA VAL A 112 -11.35 -5.36 -3.94
C VAL A 112 -11.81 -6.47 -4.91
N GLU A 113 -11.27 -6.46 -6.13
CA GLU A 113 -11.56 -7.46 -7.17
C GLU A 113 -10.68 -8.71 -7.04
N LYS A 114 -9.40 -8.52 -6.69
CA LYS A 114 -8.41 -9.59 -6.58
C LYS A 114 -7.41 -9.26 -5.49
N CYS A 115 -6.97 -10.27 -4.75
CA CYS A 115 -5.88 -10.16 -3.78
C CYS A 115 -4.94 -11.36 -3.89
N SER A 116 -3.64 -11.14 -3.72
CA SER A 116 -2.63 -12.20 -3.71
C SER A 116 -2.56 -12.97 -2.38
N SER A 117 -3.19 -12.44 -1.32
CA SER A 117 -3.34 -13.10 -0.03
C SER A 117 -4.81 -13.33 0.29
N ASN A 118 -5.07 -14.28 1.21
CA ASN A 118 -6.41 -14.52 1.73
C ASN A 118 -6.83 -13.35 2.61
N LEU A 119 -7.57 -12.40 2.04
CA LEU A 119 -8.27 -11.40 2.82
C LEU A 119 -9.26 -12.10 3.74
N LYS A 120 -9.22 -11.76 5.03
CA LYS A 120 -10.21 -12.27 5.98
C LYS A 120 -11.62 -11.76 5.66
N ASN A 121 -11.72 -10.63 4.93
CA ASN A 121 -12.97 -9.98 4.53
C ASN A 121 -12.91 -9.55 3.05
N ARG A 122 -14.00 -9.72 2.28
CA ARG A 122 -14.19 -8.97 1.03
C ARG A 122 -14.36 -7.49 1.40
N ALA A 123 -13.27 -6.73 1.33
CA ALA A 123 -13.23 -5.37 1.81
C ALA A 123 -13.86 -4.38 0.82
N ILE A 124 -14.68 -3.47 1.34
CA ILE A 124 -15.03 -2.22 0.69
C ILE A 124 -14.16 -1.17 1.40
N LEU A 125 -13.28 -0.51 0.66
CA LEU A 125 -12.26 0.37 1.26
C LEU A 125 -12.85 1.60 1.95
N SER A 126 -14.09 1.99 1.64
CA SER A 126 -14.80 3.06 2.35
C SER A 126 -15.01 2.78 3.85
N LYS A 127 -14.84 1.52 4.30
CA LYS A 127 -14.90 1.15 5.72
C LYS A 127 -13.58 1.36 6.47
N TYR A 128 -12.47 1.56 5.75
CA TYR A 128 -11.12 1.62 6.31
C TYR A 128 -10.42 2.88 5.78
N PRO A 129 -10.63 4.04 6.42
CA PRO A 129 -10.07 5.28 5.94
C PRO A 129 -8.55 5.24 6.00
N MET A 130 -7.91 5.33 4.84
CA MET A 130 -6.48 5.62 4.73
C MET A 130 -6.27 7.11 5.04
N GLN A 131 -5.54 7.39 6.12
CA GLN A 131 -5.07 8.74 6.41
C GLN A 131 -3.91 9.07 5.48
N ILE A 132 -4.18 9.93 4.49
CA ILE A 132 -3.14 10.39 3.57
C ILE A 132 -2.83 11.83 3.95
N LEU A 133 -1.91 11.96 4.90
CA LEU A 133 -1.30 13.23 5.28
C LEU A 133 -0.29 13.57 4.18
N CYS A 134 -0.68 14.54 3.35
CA CYS A 134 0.19 15.21 2.39
C CYS A 134 1.38 15.86 3.11
#